data_AF-F7ZMI1-F1
#
_entry.id   AF-F7ZMI1-F1
#
_cell.length_a   1.000
_cell.length_b   1.000
_cell.length_c   1.000
_cell.angle_alpha   90.00
_cell.angle_beta   90.00
_cell.angle_gamma   90.00
#
_symmetry.space_group_name_H-M   'P 1'
#
loop_
_entity.id
_entity.type
_entity.pdbx_description
1 polymer ?
#
loop_
_entity_poly.entity_id
_entity_poly.type
_entity_poly.pdbx_seq_one_letter_code
_entity_poly.pdbx_strand_id
1 'polypeptide(L)'
;MDSLRCHRFINHEAHNRFIFRERPAFRLSQYVSMTQTCLDLPVAGSPIQPSMTNTRQDTPGQHPAQSVHKTVAAPAWIGFALFVVTMPAHLLLEQADSLALAAVTLALIGGAYIGFGAADGRRSVFWSELGVALFFGAAAVSGLLWHWAALPLGLALHALWDLAHHNAVRLARVPHWYIPFCVVFDLMAAAFLVLLYTR
;
A
#
# COMPACT_ATOMS: atom_id res chain seq x y z
N MET A 1 22.18 29.83 -62.08
CA MET A 1 22.81 28.94 -63.06
C MET A 1 23.38 27.77 -62.25
N ASP A 2 22.94 26.52 -62.28
CA ASP A 2 21.97 25.73 -63.06
C ASP A 2 21.52 24.57 -62.16
N SER A 3 20.23 24.30 -61.97
CA SER A 3 19.44 23.27 -62.67
C SER A 3 20.19 21.95 -62.90
N LEU A 4 19.77 20.87 -62.22
CA LEU A 4 19.41 19.60 -62.85
C LEU A 4 18.56 18.73 -61.91
N ARG A 5 17.63 18.02 -62.55
CA ARG A 5 16.39 17.40 -62.05
C ARG A 5 16.45 15.92 -62.43
N CYS A 6 16.20 14.99 -61.51
CA CYS A 6 15.74 13.59 -61.71
C CYS A 6 15.84 12.87 -60.35
N HIS A 7 14.92 12.04 -59.86
CA HIS A 7 13.84 11.31 -60.50
C HIS A 7 12.70 11.13 -59.49
N ARG A 8 11.48 11.18 -60.02
CA ARG A 8 10.22 10.85 -59.36
C ARG A 8 10.12 9.31 -59.29
N PHE A 9 9.86 8.75 -58.11
CA PHE A 9 9.14 7.49 -57.98
C PHE A 9 7.98 7.71 -57.01
N ILE A 10 6.79 7.55 -57.58
CA ILE A 10 5.51 7.49 -56.89
C ILE A 10 5.40 6.07 -56.35
N ASN A 11 5.14 5.92 -55.06
CA ASN A 11 4.21 4.86 -54.65
C ASN A 11 3.30 5.39 -53.54
N HIS A 12 2.03 5.20 -53.83
CA HIS A 12 0.85 5.51 -53.04
C HIS A 12 0.84 4.60 -51.81
N GLU A 13 0.76 5.18 -50.61
CA GLU A 13 -0.20 4.66 -49.64
C GLU A 13 -0.66 5.78 -48.71
N ALA A 14 -1.98 5.87 -48.66
CA ALA A 14 -2.76 6.93 -48.10
C ALA A 14 -3.19 6.54 -46.68
N HIS A 15 -3.01 7.48 -45.75
CA HIS A 15 -3.90 7.74 -44.61
C HIS A 15 -4.01 6.66 -43.51
N ASN A 16 -3.40 6.94 -42.35
CA ASN A 16 -4.18 7.43 -41.21
C ASN A 16 -3.26 8.12 -40.17
N ARG A 17 -3.36 9.44 -40.06
CA ARG A 17 -2.76 10.22 -38.97
C ARG A 17 -3.68 10.13 -37.77
N PHE A 18 -3.30 9.38 -36.74
CA PHE A 18 -3.70 9.69 -35.37
C PHE A 18 -2.50 10.29 -34.65
N ILE A 19 -2.77 11.45 -34.06
CA ILE A 19 -1.81 12.39 -33.51
C ILE A 19 -1.11 11.81 -32.28
N PHE A 20 0.21 11.78 -32.36
CA PHE A 20 1.16 11.70 -31.25
C PHE A 20 0.90 12.84 -30.25
N ARG A 21 0.64 12.51 -28.98
CA ARG A 21 0.98 13.37 -27.84
C ARG A 21 1.99 12.62 -26.97
N GLU A 22 3.22 12.58 -27.45
CA GLU A 22 4.39 12.17 -26.69
C GLU A 22 4.53 13.07 -25.45
N ARG A 23 4.60 12.46 -24.27
CA ARG A 23 4.98 13.16 -23.04
C ARG A 23 6.50 13.36 -23.07
N PRO A 24 7.01 14.59 -22.85
CA PRO A 24 8.44 14.83 -22.87
C PRO A 24 9.13 14.12 -21.71
N ALA A 25 10.21 13.43 -22.06
CA ALA A 25 11.22 12.90 -21.17
C ALA A 25 11.71 13.99 -20.20
N PHE A 26 11.56 13.74 -18.90
CA PHE A 26 12.10 14.60 -17.85
C PHE A 26 13.62 14.41 -17.79
N ARG A 27 14.33 15.40 -18.32
CA ARG A 27 15.80 15.44 -18.40
C ARG A 27 16.36 15.76 -17.02
N LEU A 28 17.26 14.89 -16.53
CA LEU A 28 18.16 15.12 -15.41
C LEU A 28 19.03 16.37 -15.62
N SER A 29 19.53 16.91 -14.50
CA SER A 29 20.59 17.93 -14.37
C SER A 29 20.07 19.33 -14.03
N GLN A 30 19.97 19.57 -12.74
CA GLN A 30 20.43 20.77 -12.03
C GLN A 30 19.80 20.72 -10.65
N TYR A 31 20.61 20.51 -9.62
CA TYR A 31 20.48 21.13 -8.28
C TYR A 31 21.50 20.45 -7.36
N VAL A 32 22.22 21.29 -6.61
CA VAL A 32 23.20 20.95 -5.56
C VAL A 32 24.62 20.64 -6.04
N SER A 33 25.29 21.67 -6.58
CA SER A 33 26.68 21.95 -6.19
C SER A 33 26.84 23.47 -6.07
N MET A 34 26.78 23.98 -4.85
CA MET A 34 27.26 25.32 -4.53
C MET A 34 27.74 25.31 -3.08
N THR A 35 28.90 24.69 -2.89
CA THR A 35 29.81 25.00 -1.79
C THR A 35 30.27 26.44 -1.94
N GLN A 36 29.79 27.32 -1.07
CA GLN A 36 30.44 28.60 -0.87
C GLN A 36 30.52 28.92 0.62
N THR A 37 31.70 28.63 1.12
CA THR A 37 32.31 29.03 2.37
C THR A 37 32.13 30.55 2.58
N CYS A 38 31.38 30.93 3.61
CA CYS A 38 31.42 32.26 4.21
C CYS A 38 31.43 32.05 5.72
N LEU A 39 32.63 31.90 6.29
CA LEU A 39 32.87 31.96 7.72
C LEU A 39 33.99 32.98 7.94
N ASP A 40 33.58 34.24 7.96
CA ASP A 40 34.32 35.32 8.59
C ASP A 40 33.92 35.36 10.08
N LEU A 41 34.91 35.19 10.94
CA LEU A 41 34.92 35.59 12.36
C LEU A 41 35.90 36.78 12.49
N PRO A 42 35.97 37.52 13.60
CA PRO A 42 35.11 37.61 14.79
C PRO A 42 34.70 39.09 15.08
N VAL A 43 33.95 39.37 16.16
CA VAL A 43 34.20 40.48 17.14
C VAL A 43 32.99 40.75 18.05
N ALA A 44 33.33 41.01 19.30
CA ALA A 44 32.60 41.71 20.37
C ALA A 44 31.46 41.00 21.08
N GLY A 45 31.77 40.58 22.30
CA GLY A 45 30.82 40.09 23.28
C GLY A 45 29.87 41.16 23.81
N SER A 46 28.79 40.68 24.40
CA SER A 46 27.93 41.43 25.31
C SER A 46 27.10 40.46 26.17
N PRO A 47 26.62 40.94 27.33
CA PRO A 47 26.67 40.18 28.58
C PRO A 47 25.48 39.27 28.83
N ILE A 48 25.74 38.32 29.72
CA ILE A 48 24.82 37.39 30.38
C ILE A 48 23.59 38.15 30.90
N GLN A 49 22.39 37.78 30.44
CA GLN A 49 21.12 38.14 31.07
C GLN A 49 20.42 36.90 31.66
N PRO A 50 19.69 37.09 32.77
CA PRO A 50 19.35 36.02 33.71
C PRO A 50 18.18 35.15 33.24
N SER A 51 18.22 33.91 33.73
CA SER A 51 17.17 32.90 33.68
C SER A 51 15.82 33.48 34.10
N MET A 52 14.91 33.66 33.15
CA MET A 52 13.48 33.83 33.42
C MET A 52 12.81 32.47 33.28
N THR A 53 12.48 31.89 34.43
CA THR A 53 11.54 30.78 34.61
C THR A 53 10.22 31.11 33.93
N ASN A 54 10.02 30.61 32.72
CA ASN A 54 8.71 30.60 32.08
C ASN A 54 7.88 29.49 32.73
N THR A 55 7.14 29.84 33.77
CA THR A 55 6.07 29.03 34.34
C THR A 55 4.97 28.91 33.28
N ARG A 56 5.12 27.93 32.39
CA ARG A 56 4.06 27.55 31.46
C ARG A 56 2.89 27.07 32.29
N GLN A 57 1.81 27.85 32.30
CA GLN A 57 0.52 27.47 32.88
C GLN A 57 0.02 26.22 32.16
N ASP A 58 0.09 25.08 32.84
CA ASP A 58 -0.63 23.87 32.44
C ASP A 58 -2.13 24.16 32.54
N THR A 59 -2.75 24.43 31.39
CA THR A 59 -4.20 24.45 31.28
C THR A 59 -4.68 22.99 31.32
N PRO A 60 -5.57 22.58 32.25
CA PRO A 60 -6.15 21.24 32.23
C PRO A 60 -7.23 21.20 31.14
N GLY A 61 -6.79 21.07 29.90
CA GLY A 61 -7.63 21.12 28.70
C GLY A 61 -7.55 19.82 27.89
N GLN A 62 -8.59 19.01 28.04
CA GLN A 62 -9.15 18.12 27.01
C GLN A 62 -8.35 16.85 26.61
N HIS A 63 -8.80 15.73 27.18
CA HIS A 63 -8.76 14.34 26.71
C HIS A 63 -7.91 14.00 25.45
N PRO A 64 -6.73 13.37 25.61
CA PRO A 64 -6.03 12.66 24.54
C PRO A 64 -6.75 11.39 24.04
N ALA A 65 -7.81 10.95 24.72
CA ALA A 65 -8.52 9.70 24.40
C ALA A 65 -9.41 9.78 23.14
N GLN A 66 -9.83 10.98 22.72
CA GLN A 66 -10.76 11.12 21.59
C GLN A 66 -10.09 11.20 20.21
N SER A 67 -8.81 11.58 20.14
CA SER A 67 -8.10 11.68 18.86
C SER A 67 -7.71 10.31 18.32
N VAL A 68 -7.20 9.41 19.18
CA VAL A 68 -6.80 8.04 18.82
C VAL A 68 -7.98 7.23 18.27
N HIS A 69 -9.17 7.39 18.84
CA HIS A 69 -10.37 6.67 18.40
C HIS A 69 -10.81 7.05 16.97
N LYS A 70 -10.64 8.31 16.56
CA LYS A 70 -11.03 8.77 15.21
C LYS A 70 -10.07 8.26 14.13
N THR A 71 -8.79 8.12 14.44
CA THR A 71 -7.75 7.76 13.46
C THR A 71 -7.81 6.29 13.04
N VAL A 72 -8.19 5.38 13.95
CA VAL A 72 -8.33 3.94 13.67
C VAL A 72 -9.73 3.61 13.14
N ALA A 73 -10.76 4.35 13.58
CA ALA A 73 -12.14 4.09 13.16
C ALA A 73 -12.37 4.36 11.66
N ALA A 74 -11.73 5.40 11.09
CA ALA A 74 -11.98 5.74 9.68
C ALA A 74 -11.54 4.63 8.70
N PRO A 75 -10.32 4.06 8.79
CA PRO A 75 -9.95 2.94 7.92
C PRO A 75 -10.70 1.63 8.22
N ALA A 76 -11.01 1.36 9.49
CA ALA A 76 -11.81 0.21 9.89
C ALA A 76 -13.21 0.22 9.24
N TRP A 77 -13.87 1.39 9.18
CA TRP A 77 -15.15 1.55 8.50
C TRP A 77 -15.08 1.30 7.00
N ILE A 78 -13.96 1.62 6.35
CA ILE A 78 -13.75 1.30 4.93
C ILE A 78 -13.66 -0.22 4.74
N GLY A 79 -12.98 -0.93 5.64
CA GLY A 79 -12.88 -2.39 5.60
C GLY A 79 -14.24 -3.06 5.76
N PHE A 80 -15.02 -2.58 6.74
CA PHE A 80 -16.41 -2.99 6.94
C PHE A 80 -17.27 -2.73 5.70
N ALA A 81 -17.21 -1.52 5.14
CA ALA A 81 -18.00 -1.15 3.97
C ALA A 81 -17.64 -2.03 2.76
N LEU A 82 -16.35 -2.32 2.55
CA LEU A 82 -15.91 -3.21 1.50
C LEU A 82 -16.47 -4.62 1.69
N PHE A 83 -16.43 -5.16 2.91
CA PHE A 83 -17.03 -6.47 3.22
C PHE A 83 -18.53 -6.49 2.91
N VAL A 84 -19.29 -5.46 3.34
CA VAL A 84 -20.73 -5.38 3.06
C VAL A 84 -21.03 -5.36 1.56
N VAL A 85 -20.15 -4.73 0.77
CA VAL A 85 -20.29 -4.67 -0.70
C VAL A 85 -19.90 -6.00 -1.36
N THR A 86 -18.90 -6.71 -0.87
CA THR A 86 -18.42 -7.96 -1.47
C THR A 86 -19.22 -9.20 -1.01
N MET A 87 -19.78 -9.17 0.19
CA MET A 87 -20.55 -10.28 0.77
C MET A 87 -21.69 -10.78 -0.14
N PRO A 88 -22.53 -9.93 -0.78
CA PRO A 88 -23.56 -10.38 -1.70
C PRO A 88 -23.02 -11.20 -2.87
N ALA A 89 -21.81 -10.92 -3.35
CA ALA A 89 -21.22 -11.70 -4.45
C ALA A 89 -21.09 -13.18 -4.06
N HIS A 90 -20.67 -13.49 -2.84
CA HIS A 90 -20.57 -14.88 -2.36
C HIS A 90 -21.92 -15.57 -2.18
N LEU A 91 -23.01 -14.82 -1.98
CA LEU A 91 -24.37 -15.36 -1.85
C LEU A 91 -25.03 -15.61 -3.21
N LEU A 92 -24.65 -14.84 -4.22
CA LEU A 92 -25.22 -14.90 -5.57
C LEU A 92 -24.47 -15.90 -6.47
N LEU A 93 -23.24 -16.26 -6.12
CA LEU A 93 -22.42 -17.21 -6.84
C LEU A 93 -22.70 -18.65 -6.42
N GLU A 94 -22.47 -19.59 -7.34
CA GLU A 94 -22.40 -21.02 -7.00
C GLU A 94 -21.23 -21.27 -6.04
N GLN A 95 -21.31 -22.35 -5.25
CA GLN A 95 -20.32 -22.63 -4.21
C GLN A 95 -18.88 -22.70 -4.75
N ALA A 96 -18.68 -23.32 -5.92
CA ALA A 96 -17.36 -23.43 -6.55
C ALA A 96 -16.78 -22.06 -6.92
N ASP A 97 -17.60 -21.17 -7.48
CA ASP A 97 -17.20 -19.81 -7.84
C ASP A 97 -16.96 -18.94 -6.59
N SER A 98 -17.76 -19.15 -5.53
CA SER A 98 -17.57 -18.50 -4.23
C SER A 98 -16.23 -18.89 -3.60
N LEU A 99 -15.85 -20.17 -3.68
CA LEU A 99 -14.53 -20.65 -3.23
C LEU A 99 -13.40 -20.05 -4.06
N ALA A 100 -13.56 -19.98 -5.38
CA ALA A 100 -12.58 -19.35 -6.27
C ALA A 100 -12.42 -17.86 -5.96
N LEU A 101 -13.51 -17.14 -5.74
CA LEU A 101 -13.49 -15.74 -5.34
C LEU A 101 -12.74 -15.53 -4.01
N ALA A 102 -13.05 -16.33 -2.99
CA ALA A 102 -12.37 -16.26 -1.69
C ALA A 102 -10.87 -16.61 -1.80
N ALA A 103 -10.50 -17.59 -2.62
CA ALA A 103 -9.11 -17.94 -2.89
C ALA A 103 -8.36 -16.79 -3.58
N VAL A 104 -8.97 -16.17 -4.59
CA VAL A 104 -8.40 -15.00 -5.28
C VAL A 104 -8.24 -13.83 -4.30
N THR A 105 -9.24 -13.56 -3.46
CA THR A 105 -9.15 -12.52 -2.43
C THR A 105 -7.98 -12.76 -1.49
N LEU A 106 -7.84 -13.98 -0.93
CA LEU A 106 -6.73 -14.32 -0.05
C LEU A 106 -5.36 -14.19 -0.75
N ALA A 107 -5.26 -14.62 -2.01
CA ALA A 107 -4.04 -14.50 -2.79
C ALA A 107 -3.67 -13.03 -3.10
N LEU A 108 -4.65 -12.18 -3.42
CA LEU A 108 -4.43 -10.76 -3.67
C LEU A 108 -3.97 -10.02 -2.41
N ILE A 109 -4.58 -10.34 -1.26
CA ILE A 109 -4.21 -9.78 0.04
C ILE A 109 -2.76 -10.18 0.38
N GLY A 110 -2.43 -11.47 0.30
CA GLY A 110 -1.05 -11.93 0.51
C GLY A 110 -0.06 -11.33 -0.50
N GLY A 111 -0.47 -11.16 -1.76
CA GLY A 111 0.35 -10.55 -2.81
C GLY A 111 0.66 -9.07 -2.58
N ALA A 112 -0.18 -8.33 -1.86
CA ALA A 112 0.07 -6.92 -1.53
C ALA A 112 1.39 -6.74 -0.76
N TYR A 113 1.77 -7.71 0.07
CA TYR A 113 3.02 -7.71 0.83
C TYR A 113 4.27 -7.76 -0.06
N ILE A 114 4.20 -8.42 -1.21
CA ILE A 114 5.30 -8.39 -2.20
C ILE A 114 5.53 -6.95 -2.67
N GLY A 115 4.45 -6.19 -2.89
CA GLY A 115 4.51 -4.78 -3.25
C GLY A 115 5.14 -3.92 -2.15
N PHE A 116 4.76 -4.13 -0.89
CA PHE A 116 5.38 -3.42 0.24
C PHE A 116 6.86 -3.77 0.41
N GLY A 117 7.22 -5.04 0.28
CA GLY A 117 8.61 -5.49 0.33
C GLY A 117 9.45 -4.93 -0.81
N ALA A 118 8.90 -4.85 -2.02
CA ALA A 118 9.56 -4.25 -3.17
C ALA A 118 9.75 -2.73 -2.99
N ALA A 119 8.76 -2.04 -2.41
CA ALA A 119 8.82 -0.61 -2.12
C ALA A 119 9.82 -0.26 -0.99
N ASP A 120 10.06 -1.16 -0.03
CA ASP A 120 11.03 -0.95 1.06
C ASP A 120 12.50 -0.99 0.57
N GLY A 121 12.76 -1.69 -0.54
CA GLY A 121 14.09 -1.76 -1.18
C GLY A 121 15.12 -2.63 -0.46
N ARG A 122 14.87 -3.07 0.78
CA ARG A 122 15.75 -4.00 1.50
C ARG A 122 15.50 -5.44 1.03
N ARG A 123 16.53 -6.09 0.47
CA ARG A 123 16.43 -7.49 -0.02
C ARG A 123 15.96 -8.47 1.06
N SER A 124 16.41 -8.31 2.30
CA SER A 124 16.01 -9.19 3.41
C SER A 124 14.51 -9.11 3.71
N VAL A 125 13.92 -7.92 3.61
CA VAL A 125 12.48 -7.71 3.77
C VAL A 125 11.72 -8.30 2.60
N PHE A 126 12.19 -8.05 1.38
CA PHE A 126 11.53 -8.59 0.19
C PHE A 126 11.38 -10.12 0.28
N TRP A 127 12.42 -10.84 0.70
CA TRP A 127 12.34 -12.30 0.86
C TRP A 127 11.41 -12.73 1.99
N SER A 128 11.34 -11.99 3.11
CA SER A 128 10.38 -12.32 4.17
C SER A 128 8.95 -12.09 3.72
N GLU A 129 8.66 -10.96 3.07
CA GLU A 129 7.32 -10.66 2.55
C GLU A 129 6.91 -11.62 1.43
N LEU A 130 7.85 -12.01 0.57
CA LEU A 130 7.60 -13.02 -0.45
C LEU A 130 7.27 -14.38 0.17
N GLY A 131 7.97 -14.79 1.22
CA GLY A 131 7.68 -16.04 1.93
C GLY A 131 6.27 -16.05 2.51
N VAL A 132 5.82 -14.93 3.05
CA VAL A 132 4.47 -14.74 3.61
C VAL A 132 3.41 -14.75 2.52
N ALA A 133 3.66 -14.05 1.41
CA ALA A 133 2.79 -14.06 0.25
C ALA A 133 2.62 -15.48 -0.33
N LEU A 134 3.71 -16.25 -0.40
CA LEU A 134 3.67 -17.66 -0.83
C LEU A 134 2.90 -18.53 0.15
N PHE A 135 3.02 -18.29 1.45
CA PHE A 135 2.27 -19.01 2.47
C PHE A 135 0.75 -18.79 2.31
N PHE A 136 0.30 -17.54 2.15
CA PHE A 136 -1.12 -17.25 1.92
C PHE A 136 -1.60 -17.72 0.53
N GLY A 137 -0.75 -17.65 -0.49
CA GLY A 137 -1.03 -18.24 -1.80
C GLY A 137 -1.23 -19.76 -1.72
N ALA A 138 -0.40 -20.46 -0.94
CA ALA A 138 -0.57 -21.88 -0.70
C ALA A 138 -1.88 -22.18 0.06
N ALA A 139 -2.23 -21.38 1.08
CA ALA A 139 -3.50 -21.52 1.78
C ALA A 139 -4.71 -21.31 0.84
N ALA A 140 -4.63 -20.35 -0.08
CA ALA A 140 -5.65 -20.12 -1.10
C ALA A 140 -5.83 -21.32 -2.04
N VAL A 141 -4.72 -21.86 -2.56
CA VAL A 141 -4.73 -23.08 -3.38
C VAL A 141 -5.29 -24.26 -2.58
N SER A 142 -4.91 -24.38 -1.30
CA SER A 142 -5.40 -25.47 -0.45
C SER A 142 -6.91 -25.40 -0.19
N GLY A 143 -7.43 -24.18 -0.07
CA GLY A 143 -8.85 -23.92 0.04
C GLY A 143 -9.65 -24.40 -1.17
N LEU A 144 -9.06 -24.29 -2.36
CA LEU A 144 -9.69 -24.68 -3.62
C LEU A 144 -9.57 -26.18 -3.90
N LEU A 145 -8.41 -26.78 -3.59
CA LEU A 145 -8.09 -28.15 -4.02
C LEU A 145 -8.37 -29.24 -2.97
N TRP A 146 -8.30 -28.92 -1.68
CA TRP A 146 -8.44 -29.93 -0.62
C TRP A 146 -9.60 -29.66 0.32
N HIS A 147 -9.68 -28.48 0.93
CA HIS A 147 -10.71 -28.23 1.94
C HIS A 147 -11.03 -26.74 2.06
N TRP A 148 -12.32 -26.40 1.89
CA TRP A 148 -12.82 -25.02 1.92
C TRP A 148 -12.38 -24.24 3.17
N ALA A 149 -12.25 -24.91 4.32
CA ALA A 149 -11.88 -24.28 5.59
C ALA A 149 -10.49 -23.62 5.57
N ALA A 150 -9.59 -23.98 4.65
CA ALA A 150 -8.31 -23.30 4.53
C ALA A 150 -8.45 -21.81 4.11
N LEU A 151 -9.54 -21.43 3.44
CA LEU A 151 -9.79 -20.03 3.05
C LEU A 151 -10.12 -19.13 4.25
N PRO A 152 -11.16 -19.40 5.06
CA PRO A 152 -11.44 -18.59 6.24
C PRO A 152 -10.31 -18.67 7.28
N LEU A 153 -9.63 -19.82 7.42
CA LEU A 153 -8.45 -19.92 8.29
C LEU A 153 -7.30 -19.05 7.78
N GLY A 154 -7.07 -19.02 6.46
CA GLY A 154 -6.07 -18.18 5.84
C GLY A 154 -6.34 -16.69 6.05
N LEU A 155 -7.59 -16.26 5.87
CA LEU A 155 -8.02 -14.88 6.14
C LEU A 155 -7.85 -14.51 7.62
N ALA A 156 -8.29 -15.37 8.54
CA ALA A 156 -8.10 -15.12 9.97
C ALA A 156 -6.62 -15.05 10.36
N LEU A 157 -5.79 -15.93 9.80
CA LEU A 157 -4.35 -15.92 10.03
C LEU A 157 -3.67 -14.69 9.44
N HIS A 158 -4.16 -14.18 8.31
CA HIS A 158 -3.72 -12.91 7.75
C HIS A 158 -4.01 -11.73 8.69
N ALA A 159 -5.23 -11.64 9.22
CA ALA A 159 -5.56 -10.62 10.21
C ALA A 159 -4.64 -10.68 11.45
N LEU A 160 -4.33 -11.88 11.93
CA LEU A 160 -3.39 -12.08 13.04
C LEU A 160 -1.97 -11.66 12.67
N TRP A 161 -1.54 -11.95 11.44
CA TRP A 161 -0.26 -11.54 10.91
C TRP A 161 -0.13 -10.01 10.86
N ASP A 162 -1.15 -9.32 10.35
CA ASP A 162 -1.24 -7.86 10.29
C ASP A 162 -1.14 -7.22 11.69
N LEU A 163 -1.82 -7.80 12.67
CA LEU A 163 -1.76 -7.34 14.07
C LEU A 163 -0.36 -7.56 14.68
N ALA A 164 0.27 -8.70 14.41
CA ALA A 164 1.63 -8.97 14.86
C ALA A 164 2.66 -8.04 14.17
N HIS A 165 2.42 -7.70 12.90
CA HIS A 165 3.25 -6.78 12.10
C HIS A 165 3.26 -5.36 12.63
N HIS A 166 2.18 -4.93 13.31
CA HIS A 166 2.09 -3.58 13.87
C HIS A 166 3.28 -3.23 14.79
N ASN A 167 3.87 -4.21 15.49
CA ASN A 167 4.95 -3.96 16.46
C ASN A 167 6.36 -4.35 15.94
N ALA A 168 6.48 -4.77 14.68
CA ALA A 168 7.70 -5.36 14.16
C ALA A 168 8.56 -4.34 13.39
N VAL A 169 9.63 -3.86 14.03
CA VAL A 169 10.61 -2.91 13.43
C VAL A 169 11.39 -3.51 12.24
N ARG A 170 11.31 -4.84 12.02
CA ARG A 170 12.19 -5.58 11.10
C ARG A 170 11.57 -5.87 9.72
N LEU A 171 10.28 -5.61 9.53
CA LEU A 171 9.51 -5.95 8.31
C LEU A 171 9.27 -4.72 7.41
N ALA A 172 8.51 -4.89 6.33
CA ALA A 172 8.21 -3.79 5.39
C ALA A 172 7.42 -2.67 6.08
N ARG A 173 7.62 -1.43 5.63
CA ARG A 173 6.82 -0.30 6.10
C ARG A 173 5.43 -0.31 5.47
N VAL A 174 4.47 -0.88 6.18
CA VAL A 174 3.05 -0.87 5.81
C VAL A 174 2.37 0.40 6.34
N PRO A 175 1.50 1.07 5.56
CA PRO A 175 0.75 2.23 6.04
C PRO A 175 -0.16 1.89 7.24
N HIS A 176 -0.18 2.75 8.26
CA HIS A 176 -0.98 2.54 9.48
C HIS A 176 -2.49 2.41 9.25
N TRP A 177 -3.00 2.89 8.12
CA TRP A 177 -4.42 2.75 7.76
C TRP A 177 -4.75 1.37 7.16
N TYR A 178 -3.75 0.69 6.58
CA TYR A 178 -3.93 -0.59 5.88
C TYR A 178 -4.26 -1.71 6.88
N ILE A 179 -3.53 -1.76 8.00
CA ILE A 179 -3.69 -2.77 9.06
C ILE A 179 -5.13 -2.81 9.61
N PRO A 180 -5.71 -1.72 10.16
CA PRO A 180 -7.07 -1.76 10.69
C PRO A 180 -8.15 -2.01 9.63
N PHE A 181 -7.90 -1.61 8.38
CA PHE A 181 -8.77 -1.94 7.25
C PHE A 181 -8.80 -3.45 6.97
N CYS A 182 -7.62 -4.08 6.83
CA CYS A 182 -7.48 -5.50 6.52
C CYS A 182 -8.00 -6.38 7.66
N VAL A 183 -7.64 -6.08 8.91
CA VAL A 183 -8.09 -6.86 10.07
C VAL A 183 -9.61 -6.95 10.14
N VAL A 184 -10.32 -5.84 9.91
CA VAL A 184 -11.79 -5.83 9.93
C VAL A 184 -12.35 -6.63 8.75
N PHE A 185 -11.87 -6.37 7.54
CA PHE A 185 -12.34 -7.08 6.36
C PHE A 185 -12.13 -8.60 6.47
N ASP A 186 -10.92 -9.03 6.84
CA ASP A 186 -10.50 -10.42 6.89
C ASP A 186 -11.27 -11.23 7.94
N LEU A 187 -11.44 -10.68 9.15
CA LEU A 187 -12.16 -11.38 10.22
C LEU A 187 -13.65 -11.50 9.90
N MET A 188 -14.25 -10.46 9.30
CA MET A 188 -15.64 -10.49 8.87
C MET A 188 -15.84 -11.49 7.71
N ALA A 189 -14.96 -11.45 6.71
CA ALA A 189 -14.98 -12.38 5.60
C ALA A 189 -14.77 -13.83 6.07
N ALA A 190 -13.80 -14.07 6.96
CA ALA A 190 -13.54 -15.39 7.54
C ALA A 190 -14.76 -15.94 8.28
N ALA A 191 -15.36 -15.14 9.18
CA ALA A 191 -16.55 -15.54 9.93
C ALA A 191 -17.73 -15.82 9.00
N PHE A 192 -17.95 -14.95 8.02
CA PHE A 192 -19.02 -15.12 7.04
C PHE A 192 -18.83 -16.37 6.18
N LEU A 193 -17.63 -16.63 5.67
CA LEU A 193 -17.35 -17.81 4.85
C LEU A 193 -17.49 -19.11 5.64
N VAL A 194 -17.10 -19.13 6.92
CA VAL A 194 -17.39 -20.28 7.80
C VAL A 194 -18.90 -20.50 7.91
N LEU A 195 -19.67 -19.46 8.18
CA LEU A 195 -21.13 -19.58 8.29
C LEU A 195 -21.79 -19.95 6.96
N LEU A 196 -21.21 -19.54 5.83
CA LEU A 196 -21.74 -19.83 4.50
C LEU A 196 -21.50 -21.28 4.10
N TYR A 197 -20.28 -21.81 4.31
CA TYR A 197 -19.89 -23.15 3.85
C TYR A 197 -20.20 -24.28 4.83
N THR A 198 -20.58 -23.97 6.07
CA THR A 198 -21.02 -24.97 7.06
C THR A 198 -22.51 -25.29 6.99
N ARG A 199 -23.28 -24.53 6.21
CA ARG A 199 -24.69 -24.80 5.92
C ARG A 199 -24.82 -25.80 4.78
#